data_AF-A0A1M6A0R2-F1
#
_entry.id   AF-A0A1M6A0R2-F1
#
_cell.length_a   1.000
_cell.length_b   1.000
_cell.length_c   1.000
_cell.angle_alpha   90.00
_cell.angle_beta   90.00
_cell.angle_gamma   90.00
#
_symmetry.space_group_name_H-M   'P 1'
#
loop_
_entity.id
_entity.type
_entity.pdbx_description
1 polymer ?
#
loop_
_entity_poly.entity_id
_entity_poly.type
_entity_poly.pdbx_seq_one_letter_code
_entity_poly.pdbx_strand_id
1 'polypeptide(L)'
;MSSHQDVVCTFCGCLCDDLEVEVADNQITKVKRACTIGRNKLMHAQSDLASVRINGQAATLEEALNEAAGILGKAKAPLVYGLCSTTTEAQREAVALTELIGGIVDNPSSY
;
A
#
# COMPACT_ATOMS: atom_id res chain seq x y z
N MET A 1 22.01 -11.30 9.90
CA MET A 1 20.82 -12.11 9.53
C MET A 1 19.91 -12.20 10.74
N SER A 2 18.67 -11.75 10.61
CA SER A 2 17.62 -11.86 11.62
C SER A 2 16.51 -12.78 11.12
N SER A 3 15.78 -13.38 12.06
CA SER A 3 14.59 -14.17 11.76
C SER A 3 13.41 -13.58 12.54
N HIS A 4 12.28 -13.46 11.88
CA HIS A 4 11.02 -12.95 12.40
C HIS A 4 9.98 -14.06 12.32
N GLN A 5 9.30 -14.30 13.43
CA GLN A 5 8.19 -15.26 13.54
C GLN A 5 6.86 -14.49 13.59
N ASP A 6 5.76 -15.23 13.41
CA ASP A 6 4.39 -14.73 13.47
C ASP A 6 4.16 -13.52 12.55
N VAL A 7 4.81 -13.55 11.38
CA VAL A 7 4.68 -12.49 10.38
C VAL A 7 3.34 -12.65 9.65
N VAL A 8 2.57 -11.58 9.59
CA VAL A 8 1.27 -11.58 8.93
C VAL A 8 1.42 -11.41 7.41
N CYS A 9 0.83 -12.34 6.65
CA CYS A 9 0.74 -12.26 5.21
C CYS A 9 -0.42 -11.33 4.78
N THR A 10 -0.10 -10.20 4.15
CA THR A 10 -1.08 -9.20 3.71
C THR A 10 -1.48 -9.33 2.23
N PHE A 11 -1.49 -10.55 1.68
CA PHE A 11 -1.87 -10.77 0.27
C PHE A 11 -3.38 -10.92 0.09
N CYS A 12 -3.99 -11.94 0.68
CA CYS A 12 -5.43 -12.22 0.56
C CYS A 12 -6.12 -12.19 1.93
N GLY A 13 -7.44 -12.35 1.94
CA GLY A 13 -8.26 -12.33 3.16
C GLY A 13 -8.04 -13.49 4.14
N CYS A 14 -7.16 -14.46 3.84
CA CYS A 14 -6.83 -15.53 4.78
C CYS A 14 -5.98 -15.02 5.96
N LEU A 15 -5.20 -13.96 5.74
CA LEU A 15 -4.39 -13.30 6.76
C LEU A 15 -3.54 -14.26 7.61
N CYS A 16 -2.89 -15.25 6.98
CA CYS A 16 -2.00 -16.19 7.68
C CYS A 16 -0.97 -15.40 8.51
N ASP A 17 -0.93 -15.69 9.79
CA ASP A 17 -0.18 -14.96 10.81
C ASP A 17 0.98 -15.76 11.39
N ASP A 18 1.37 -16.85 10.71
CA ASP A 18 2.35 -17.84 11.18
C ASP A 18 3.58 -17.93 10.28
N LEU A 19 3.87 -16.91 9.46
CA LEU A 19 5.03 -16.94 8.58
C LEU A 19 6.33 -16.75 9.35
N GLU A 20 7.38 -17.41 8.86
CA GLU A 20 8.76 -17.15 9.26
C GLU A 20 9.50 -16.42 8.14
N VAL A 21 10.07 -15.25 8.44
CA VAL A 21 10.80 -14.42 7.48
C VAL A 21 12.24 -14.23 7.94
N GLU A 22 13.20 -14.53 7.06
CA GLU A 22 14.63 -14.29 7.29
C GLU A 22 15.06 -13.04 6.53
N VAL A 23 15.78 -12.15 7.22
CA VAL A 23 16.23 -10.86 6.69
C VAL A 23 17.75 -10.74 6.84
N ALA A 24 18.44 -10.31 5.80
CA ALA A 24 19.86 -9.99 5.82
C ALA A 24 20.09 -8.70 5.02
N ASP A 25 20.92 -7.80 5.55
CA ASP A 25 21.27 -6.52 4.89
C ASP A 25 20.04 -5.74 4.41
N ASN A 26 19.01 -5.69 5.26
CA ASN A 26 17.71 -5.06 4.99
C ASN A 26 16.94 -5.65 3.80
N GLN A 27 17.26 -6.87 3.37
CA GLN A 27 16.55 -7.60 2.32
C GLN A 27 15.92 -8.88 2.86
N ILE A 28 14.72 -9.20 2.38
CA ILE A 28 14.04 -10.47 2.67
C ILE A 28 14.72 -11.56 1.83
N THR A 29 15.39 -12.50 2.50
CA THR A 29 16.14 -13.58 1.83
C THR A 29 15.38 -14.90 1.80
N LYS A 30 14.44 -15.10 2.73
CA LYS A 30 13.63 -16.32 2.80
C LYS A 30 12.29 -16.08 3.49
N VAL A 31 11.26 -16.77 3.00
CA VAL A 31 9.92 -16.81 3.59
C VAL A 31 9.48 -18.28 3.65
N LYS A 32 9.11 -18.75 4.84
CA LYS A 32 8.56 -20.11 5.06
C LYS A 32 7.09 -20.01 5.46
N ARG A 33 6.37 -21.14 5.35
CA ARG A 33 4.96 -21.31 5.74
C ARG A 33 3.95 -20.47 4.93
N ALA A 34 4.41 -19.63 4.01
CA ALA A 34 3.57 -18.94 3.03
C ALA A 34 3.21 -19.85 1.83
N CYS A 35 2.01 -19.67 1.28
CA CYS A 35 1.68 -20.18 -0.06
C CYS A 35 2.55 -19.48 -1.13
N THR A 36 2.56 -20.01 -2.36
CA THR A 36 3.36 -19.45 -3.47
C THR A 36 3.12 -17.96 -3.70
N ILE A 37 1.87 -17.50 -3.56
CA ILE A 37 1.50 -16.10 -3.83
C ILE A 37 2.00 -15.17 -2.71
N GLY A 38 1.73 -15.51 -1.45
CA GLY A 38 2.22 -14.75 -0.29
C GLY A 38 3.74 -14.70 -0.22
N ARG A 39 4.40 -15.84 -0.52
CA ARG A 39 5.86 -15.91 -0.65
C ARG A 39 6.37 -14.94 -1.71
N ASN A 40 5.78 -14.96 -2.91
CA ASN A 40 6.22 -14.08 -3.99
C ASN A 40 6.03 -12.59 -3.66
N LYS A 41 4.91 -12.21 -3.01
CA LYS A 41 4.69 -10.83 -2.55
C LYS A 41 5.83 -10.34 -1.66
N LEU A 42 6.20 -11.13 -0.65
CA LEU A 42 7.24 -10.75 0.32
C LEU A 42 8.64 -10.77 -0.29
N MET A 43 8.97 -11.79 -1.09
CA MET A 43 10.30 -11.89 -1.72
C MET A 43 10.58 -10.75 -2.71
N HIS A 44 9.56 -10.12 -3.29
CA HIS A 44 9.68 -9.01 -4.24
C HIS A 44 9.21 -7.67 -3.65
N ALA A 45 9.05 -7.56 -2.33
CA ALA A 45 8.50 -6.36 -1.69
C ALA A 45 9.33 -5.09 -1.91
N GLN A 46 10.60 -5.24 -2.31
CA GLN A 46 11.54 -4.15 -2.57
C GLN A 46 11.90 -4.00 -4.06
N SER A 47 11.24 -4.78 -4.95
CA SER A 47 11.44 -4.72 -6.39
C SER A 47 10.50 -3.69 -7.02
N ASP A 48 10.95 -3.02 -8.09
CA ASP A 48 10.13 -2.13 -8.93
C ASP A 48 9.30 -1.08 -8.18
N LEU A 49 9.91 -0.47 -7.16
CA LEU A 49 9.26 0.56 -6.34
C LEU A 49 8.82 1.75 -7.22
N ALA A 50 7.58 2.20 -7.02
CA ALA A 50 7.04 3.35 -7.74
C ALA A 50 7.86 4.62 -7.46
N SER A 51 8.08 5.43 -8.49
CA SER A 51 8.69 6.75 -8.37
C SER A 51 7.61 7.83 -8.32
N VAL A 52 7.84 8.87 -7.52
CA VAL A 52 6.95 10.04 -7.46
C VAL A 52 7.04 10.81 -8.78
N ARG A 53 5.90 11.00 -9.43
CA ARG A 53 5.81 11.65 -10.74
C ARG A 53 4.59 12.55 -10.86
N ILE A 54 4.72 13.65 -11.58
CA ILE A 54 3.63 14.53 -12.01
C ILE A 54 3.62 14.53 -13.54
N ASN A 55 2.49 14.15 -14.15
CA ASN A 55 2.36 14.08 -15.62
C ASN A 55 3.49 13.30 -16.30
N GLY A 56 3.93 12.20 -15.67
CA GLY A 56 5.00 11.32 -16.16
C GLY A 56 6.43 11.78 -15.87
N GLN A 57 6.62 13.02 -15.39
CA GLN A 57 7.92 13.59 -15.04
C GLN A 57 8.26 13.35 -13.57
N ALA A 58 9.53 13.14 -13.25
CA ALA A 58 9.99 12.98 -11.87
C ALA A 58 9.68 14.25 -11.06
N ALA A 59 9.22 14.06 -9.83
CA ALA A 59 8.89 15.15 -8.90
C ALA A 59 9.27 14.76 -7.47
N THR A 60 9.40 15.77 -6.62
CA THR A 60 9.51 15.57 -5.17
C THR A 60 8.15 15.17 -4.58
N LEU A 61 8.18 14.57 -3.38
CA LEU A 61 6.95 14.24 -2.66
C LEU A 61 6.12 15.50 -2.36
N GLU A 62 6.76 16.60 -2.00
CA GLU A 62 6.08 17.87 -1.69
C GLU A 62 5.37 18.44 -2.91
N GLU A 63 6.02 18.47 -4.08
CA GLU A 63 5.40 18.90 -5.34
C GLU A 63 4.20 18.03 -5.69
N ALA A 64 4.32 16.71 -5.55
CA ALA A 64 3.24 15.78 -5.85
C ALA A 64 2.05 15.93 -4.91
N LEU A 65 2.29 16.15 -3.61
CA LEU A 65 1.25 16.40 -2.62
C LEU A 65 0.51 17.72 -2.90
N ASN A 66 1.25 18.79 -3.23
CA ASN A 66 0.65 20.08 -3.57
C ASN A 66 -0.21 20.00 -4.83
N GLU A 67 0.26 19.32 -5.88
CA GLU A 67 -0.51 19.10 -7.10
C GLU A 67 -1.77 18.26 -6.82
N ALA A 68 -1.65 17.16 -6.07
CA ALA A 68 -2.78 16.32 -5.69
C ALA A 68 -3.83 17.10 -4.88
N ALA A 69 -3.41 17.90 -3.89
CA ALA A 69 -4.31 18.77 -3.14
C ALA A 69 -5.01 19.80 -4.04
N GLY A 70 -4.29 20.38 -5.01
CA GLY A 70 -4.84 21.29 -6.00
C GLY A 70 -5.89 20.66 -6.91
N ILE A 71 -5.69 19.41 -7.32
CA ILE A 71 -6.65 18.62 -8.10
C ILE A 71 -7.91 18.34 -7.26
N LEU A 72 -7.72 17.79 -6.05
CA LEU A 72 -8.83 17.42 -5.17
C LEU A 72 -9.66 18.63 -4.74
N GLY A 73 -9.01 19.76 -4.41
CA GLY A 73 -9.70 20.99 -3.99
C GLY A 73 -10.51 21.67 -5.09
N LYS A 74 -10.25 21.38 -6.37
CA LYS A 74 -11.01 21.89 -7.53
C LYS A 74 -12.04 20.89 -8.05
N ALA A 75 -11.99 19.64 -7.60
CA ALA A 75 -12.86 18.59 -8.08
C ALA A 75 -14.32 18.83 -7.65
N LYS A 76 -15.27 18.57 -8.54
CA LYS A 76 -16.71 18.69 -8.24
C LYS A 76 -17.34 17.38 -7.74
N ALA A 77 -16.70 16.25 -8.04
CA ALA A 77 -17.12 14.91 -7.65
C ALA A 77 -15.89 13.99 -7.54
N PRO A 78 -14.99 14.22 -6.57
CA PRO A 78 -13.79 13.40 -6.41
C PRO A 78 -14.15 11.98 -5.94
N LEU A 79 -13.42 10.99 -6.46
CA LEU A 79 -13.51 9.59 -6.06
C LEU A 79 -12.17 9.16 -5.43
N VAL A 80 -12.22 8.64 -4.21
CA VAL A 80 -11.12 7.94 -3.55
C VAL A 80 -11.39 6.44 -3.67
N TYR A 81 -10.61 5.75 -4.49
CA TYR A 81 -10.80 4.33 -4.80
C TYR A 81 -9.57 3.48 -4.42
N GLY A 82 -9.80 2.23 -4.01
CA GLY A 82 -8.74 1.24 -3.79
C GLY A 82 -8.73 0.72 -2.36
N LEU A 83 -7.76 1.16 -1.55
CA LEU A 83 -7.68 0.97 -0.09
C LEU A 83 -7.58 -0.49 0.44
N CYS A 84 -7.79 -1.53 -0.38
CA CYS A 84 -7.79 -2.93 0.06
C CYS A 84 -6.40 -3.48 0.47
N SER A 85 -5.31 -2.83 0.05
CA SER A 85 -3.92 -3.27 0.30
C SER A 85 -3.16 -2.33 1.26
N THR A 86 -3.86 -1.49 2.01
CA THR A 86 -3.28 -0.59 3.02
C THR A 86 -3.82 -0.90 4.41
N THR A 87 -3.27 -0.26 5.44
CA THR A 87 -3.69 -0.48 6.83
C THR A 87 -4.99 0.26 7.16
N THR A 88 -5.67 -0.15 8.23
CA THR A 88 -6.91 0.50 8.68
C THR A 88 -6.67 1.95 9.13
N GLU A 89 -5.49 2.28 9.64
CA GLU A 89 -5.10 3.65 9.96
C GLU A 89 -5.09 4.52 8.70
N ALA A 90 -4.47 4.05 7.61
CA ALA A 90 -4.48 4.76 6.34
C ALA A 90 -5.89 4.87 5.73
N GLN A 91 -6.71 3.82 5.87
CA GLN A 91 -8.13 3.86 5.47
C GLN A 91 -8.93 4.92 6.24
N ARG A 92 -8.70 5.05 7.55
CA ARG A 92 -9.33 6.09 8.38
C ARG A 92 -8.99 7.49 7.87
N GLU A 93 -7.72 7.74 7.59
CA GLU A 93 -7.29 9.03 7.03
C GLU A 93 -7.87 9.27 5.64
N ALA A 94 -7.97 8.24 4.79
CA ALA A 94 -8.58 8.35 3.47
C ALA A 94 -10.08 8.70 3.56
N VAL A 95 -10.81 8.13 4.52
CA VAL A 95 -12.22 8.49 4.79
C VAL A 95 -12.33 9.94 5.26
N ALA A 96 -11.52 10.35 6.23
CA ALA A 96 -11.53 11.72 6.74
C ALA A 96 -11.20 12.75 5.64
N LEU A 97 -10.20 12.45 4.79
CA LEU A 97 -9.89 13.27 3.62
C LEU A 97 -11.06 13.32 2.63
N THR A 98 -11.72 12.18 2.38
CA THR A 98 -12.86 12.11 1.45
C THR A 98 -14.03 12.97 1.94
N GLU A 99 -14.32 12.94 3.25
CA GLU A 99 -15.32 13.81 3.87
C GLU A 99 -14.96 15.29 3.70
N LEU A 100 -13.70 15.66 3.96
CA LEU A 100 -13.22 17.03 3.83
C LEU A 100 -13.39 17.60 2.42
N ILE A 101 -13.17 16.77 1.39
CA ILE A 101 -13.28 17.17 -0.02
C ILE A 101 -14.69 16.97 -0.61
N GLY A 102 -15.66 16.50 0.19
CA GLY A 102 -17.03 16.21 -0.27
C GLY A 102 -17.08 15.12 -1.34
N GLY A 103 -16.21 14.11 -1.23
CA GLY A 103 -16.02 13.06 -2.22
C GLY A 103 -16.81 11.78 -1.97
N ILE A 104 -16.56 10.81 -2.84
CA ILE A 104 -17.04 9.43 -2.74
C ILE A 104 -15.84 8.53 -2.41
N VAL A 105 -16.01 7.58 -1.50
CA VAL A 105 -15.02 6.55 -1.20
C VAL A 105 -15.57 5.20 -1.61
N ASP A 106 -14.74 4.39 -2.26
CA ASP A 106 -15.09 3.03 -2.67
C ASP A 106 -13.85 2.11 -2.67
N ASN A 107 -14.07 0.80 -2.57
CA ASN A 107 -13.02 -0.20 -2.57
C ASN A 107 -13.35 -1.34 -3.55
N PRO A 108 -12.35 -2.09 -4.05
CA PRO A 108 -12.60 -3.27 -4.84
C PRO A 108 -13.45 -4.29 -4.07
N SER A 109 -14.40 -4.92 -4.75
CA SER A 109 -15.29 -5.95 -4.19
C SER A 109 -14.57 -7.27 -3.85
N SER A 110 -13.41 -7.51 -4.45
CA SER A 110 -12.58 -8.69 -4.21
C SER A 110 -11.09 -8.38 -4.47
N TYR A 111 -10.24 -9.19 -3.85
CA TYR A 111 -8.80 -9.26 -4.10
C TYR A 111 -8.47 -10.43 -5.03
#